data_AF-A0ABD6ES63-F1
#
_entry.id   AF-A0ABD6ES63-F1
#
_cell.length_a   1.000
_cell.length_b   1.000
_cell.length_c   1.000
_cell.angle_alpha   90.00
_cell.angle_beta   90.00
_cell.angle_gamma   90.00
#
_symmetry.space_group_name_H-M   'P 1'
#
loop_
_entity.id
_entity.type
_entity.pdbx_description
1 polymer ?
#
loop_
_entity_poly.entity_id
_entity_poly.type
_entity_poly.pdbx_seq_one_letter_code
_entity_poly.pdbx_strand_id
1 'polypeptide(L)'
;MLFFIRRYSVNDIFSIDKMRQNLADTMNSLPNQSPRKKTPVETEEIELLSESRRLAGACKAMIRSVCGGEDEEHWGPLVNEVVESAERVTNITETLVRKSNAIFHAQLMTANTDQMLRCLKETVESMRKLNGFDPSEDNSKILVSHSTSLSAAITQILHTVRGL
;
A
#
# COMPACT_ATOMS: atom_id res chain seq x y z
N MET A 1 -30.75 -3.71 2.06
CA MET A 1 -29.46 -4.25 1.60
C MET A 1 -28.38 -3.17 1.34
N LEU A 2 -28.63 -1.88 1.59
CA LEU A 2 -27.66 -0.78 1.35
C LEU A 2 -26.66 -0.52 2.50
N PHE A 3 -26.81 -1.18 3.65
CA PHE A 3 -26.03 -0.89 4.87
C PHE A 3 -24.73 -1.70 5.02
N PHE A 4 -24.62 -2.85 4.37
CA PHE A 4 -23.43 -3.71 4.46
C PHE A 4 -22.28 -3.20 3.58
N ILE A 5 -22.64 -2.57 2.47
CA ILE A 5 -21.77 -2.14 1.39
C ILE A 5 -20.92 -0.92 1.77
N ARG A 6 -21.53 0.06 2.46
CA ARG A 6 -20.84 1.29 2.91
C ARG A 6 -19.81 1.06 4.02
N ARG A 7 -19.78 -0.14 4.63
CA ARG A 7 -18.99 -0.47 5.82
C ARG A 7 -17.56 -0.93 5.53
N TYR A 8 -17.31 -1.60 4.41
CA TYR A 8 -15.96 -2.05 4.04
C TYR A 8 -15.08 -0.81 3.73
N SER A 9 -15.55 0.03 2.82
CA SER A 9 -14.77 1.16 2.27
C SER A 9 -14.36 2.27 3.27
N VAL A 10 -15.11 2.56 4.34
CA VAL A 10 -14.69 3.59 5.32
C VAL A 10 -13.59 3.05 6.24
N ASN A 11 -13.70 1.77 6.60
CA ASN A 11 -12.71 1.13 7.44
C ASN A 11 -11.37 0.98 6.71
N ASP A 12 -11.39 0.71 5.41
CA ASP A 12 -10.18 0.56 4.59
C ASP A 12 -9.35 1.85 4.54
N ILE A 13 -10.00 2.99 4.24
CA ILE A 13 -9.31 4.29 4.20
C ILE A 13 -8.76 4.67 5.58
N PHE A 14 -9.54 4.44 6.64
CA PHE A 14 -9.08 4.68 8.01
C PHE A 14 -7.88 3.79 8.38
N SER A 15 -7.92 2.51 8.00
CA SER A 15 -6.80 1.58 8.19
C SER A 15 -5.56 2.05 7.43
N ILE A 16 -5.70 2.55 6.20
CA ILE A 16 -4.58 3.10 5.43
C ILE A 16 -3.98 4.34 6.11
N ASP A 17 -4.80 5.27 6.58
CA ASP A 17 -4.31 6.45 7.31
C ASP A 17 -3.60 6.04 8.62
N LYS A 18 -4.11 5.03 9.32
CA LYS A 18 -3.46 4.47 10.52
C LYS A 18 -2.10 3.85 10.20
N MET A 19 -1.98 3.09 9.11
CA MET A 19 -0.71 2.52 8.65
C MET A 19 0.33 3.61 8.38
N ARG A 20 -0.09 4.70 7.70
CA ARG A 20 0.79 5.84 7.41
C ARG A 20 1.27 6.53 8.68
N GLN A 21 0.37 6.73 9.64
CA GLN A 21 0.72 7.32 10.93
C GLN A 21 1.72 6.45 11.70
N ASN A 22 1.47 5.14 11.80
CA ASN A 22 2.37 4.21 12.49
C ASN A 22 3.77 4.18 11.85
N LEU A 23 3.82 4.20 10.51
CA LEU A 23 5.08 4.22 9.78
C LEU A 23 5.86 5.51 10.03
N ALA A 24 5.18 6.67 10.05
CA ALA A 24 5.78 7.95 10.38
C ALA A 24 6.30 7.97 11.83
N ASP A 25 5.52 7.46 12.78
CA ASP A 25 5.91 7.36 14.18
C ASP A 25 7.13 6.44 14.36
N THR A 26 7.17 5.31 13.63
CA THR A 26 8.31 4.40 13.61
C THR A 26 9.58 5.11 13.15
N MET A 27 9.51 5.85 12.04
CA MET A 27 10.65 6.60 11.51
C MET A 27 11.11 7.71 12.47
N ASN A 28 10.17 8.45 13.07
CA ASN A 28 10.45 9.53 14.02
C ASN A 28 10.99 9.02 15.37
N SER A 29 10.73 7.76 15.72
CA SER A 29 11.25 7.13 16.93
C SER A 29 12.72 6.69 16.81
N LEU A 30 13.27 6.67 15.59
CA LEU A 30 14.65 6.26 15.38
C LEU A 30 15.63 7.26 16.00
N PRO A 31 16.65 6.78 16.74
CA PRO A 31 17.72 7.65 17.20
C PRO A 31 18.47 8.22 16.00
N ASN A 32 18.91 9.49 16.09
CA ASN A 32 19.78 10.13 15.10
C ASN A 32 21.19 9.50 14.98
N GLN A 33 21.40 8.32 15.56
CA GLN A 33 22.65 7.59 15.55
C GLN A 33 22.40 6.18 15.04
N SER A 34 23.19 5.76 14.05
CA SER A 34 23.18 4.41 13.50
C SER A 34 23.47 3.35 14.58
N PRO A 35 22.66 2.27 14.68
CA PRO A 35 22.99 1.10 15.47
C PRO A 35 24.44 0.63 15.26
N ARG A 36 25.18 0.45 16.37
CA ARG A 36 26.59 0.04 16.35
C ARG A 36 26.82 -1.41 15.89
N LYS A 37 25.76 -2.23 15.81
CA LYS A 37 25.79 -3.62 15.34
C LYS A 37 24.79 -3.80 14.20
N LYS A 38 25.24 -4.43 13.11
CA LYS A 38 24.37 -4.82 11.99
C LYS A 38 23.48 -5.97 12.45
N THR A 39 22.18 -5.77 12.44
CA THR A 39 21.20 -6.86 12.62
C THR A 39 20.98 -7.50 11.25
N PRO A 40 20.99 -8.83 11.11
CA PRO A 40 20.63 -9.48 9.86
C PRO A 40 19.16 -9.14 9.53
N VAL A 41 18.91 -8.76 8.28
CA VAL A 41 17.59 -8.35 7.75
C VAL A 41 17.20 -9.09 6.46
N GLU A 42 18.00 -10.05 6.01
CA GLU A 42 17.80 -10.79 4.76
C GLU A 42 16.44 -11.50 4.72
N THR A 43 15.96 -11.98 5.87
CA THR A 43 14.65 -12.63 5.97
C THR A 43 13.52 -11.63 5.72
N GLU A 44 13.57 -10.46 6.35
CA GLU A 44 12.59 -9.40 6.16
C GLU A 44 12.63 -8.82 4.73
N GLU A 45 13.80 -8.75 4.09
CA GLU A 45 13.92 -8.34 2.69
C GLU A 45 13.24 -9.33 1.74
N ILE A 46 13.42 -10.64 1.97
CA ILE A 46 12.75 -11.69 1.18
C ILE A 46 11.24 -11.63 1.40
N GLU A 47 10.78 -11.50 2.65
CA GLU A 47 9.37 -11.36 2.99
C GLU A 47 8.77 -10.12 2.34
N LEU A 48 9.47 -8.98 2.39
CA LEU A 48 9.03 -7.74 1.79
C LEU A 48 8.91 -7.86 0.26
N LEU A 49 9.86 -8.51 -0.39
CA LEU A 49 9.79 -8.78 -1.83
C LEU A 49 8.61 -9.69 -2.18
N SER A 50 8.33 -10.70 -1.37
CA SER A 50 7.20 -11.61 -1.57
C SER A 50 5.88 -10.87 -1.43
N GLU A 51 5.70 -10.14 -0.32
CA GLU A 51 4.46 -9.40 -0.03
C GLU A 51 4.24 -8.23 -0.99
N SER A 52 5.29 -7.54 -1.42
CA SER A 52 5.18 -6.49 -2.44
C SER A 52 4.71 -7.03 -3.79
N ARG A 53 5.15 -8.24 -4.18
CA ARG A 53 4.64 -8.90 -5.40
C ARG A 53 3.20 -9.35 -5.25
N ARG A 54 2.85 -9.88 -4.08
CA ARG A 54 1.46 -10.26 -3.75
C ARG A 54 0.55 -9.05 -3.84
N LEU A 55 0.94 -7.94 -3.22
CA LEU A 55 0.24 -6.67 -3.29
C LEU A 55 0.05 -6.20 -4.75
N ALA A 56 1.11 -6.23 -5.56
CA ALA A 56 1.01 -5.88 -6.98
C ALA A 56 -0.02 -6.75 -7.73
N GLY A 57 -0.03 -8.05 -7.44
CA GLY A 57 -1.00 -8.99 -8.01
C GLY A 57 -2.44 -8.67 -7.59
N ALA A 58 -2.67 -8.45 -6.29
CA ALA A 58 -3.97 -8.09 -5.75
C ALA A 58 -4.49 -6.75 -6.32
N CYS A 59 -3.63 -5.74 -6.40
CA CYS A 59 -3.96 -4.46 -7.03
C CYS A 59 -4.38 -4.63 -8.49
N LYS A 60 -3.67 -5.46 -9.26
CA LYS A 60 -4.01 -5.74 -10.66
C LYS A 60 -5.36 -6.44 -10.78
N ALA A 61 -5.65 -7.41 -9.93
CA ALA A 61 -6.94 -8.11 -9.91
C ALA A 61 -8.09 -7.14 -9.56
N MET A 62 -7.91 -6.32 -8.52
CA MET A 62 -8.86 -5.29 -8.08
C MET A 62 -9.19 -4.33 -9.22
N ILE A 63 -8.19 -3.73 -9.86
CA ILE A 63 -8.40 -2.77 -10.96
C ILE A 63 -9.08 -3.43 -12.15
N ARG A 64 -8.73 -4.68 -12.48
CA ARG A 64 -9.37 -5.41 -13.57
C ARG A 64 -10.86 -5.64 -13.29
N SER A 65 -11.20 -6.01 -12.06
CA SER A 65 -12.60 -6.24 -11.65
C SER A 65 -13.42 -4.95 -11.77
N VAL A 66 -12.89 -3.84 -11.23
CA VAL A 66 -13.56 -2.53 -11.29
C VAL A 66 -13.71 -2.01 -12.73
N CYS A 67 -12.65 -2.07 -13.53
CA CYS A 67 -12.70 -1.63 -14.93
C CYS A 67 -13.51 -2.58 -15.83
N GLY A 68 -13.68 -3.84 -15.41
CA GLY A 68 -14.53 -4.83 -16.08
C GLY A 68 -16.02 -4.58 -15.86
N GLY A 69 -16.39 -3.61 -15.01
CA GLY A 69 -17.77 -3.35 -14.64
C GLY A 69 -18.36 -4.42 -13.72
N GLU A 70 -17.53 -5.18 -13.02
CA GLU A 70 -17.99 -6.16 -12.05
C GLU A 70 -18.59 -5.46 -10.81
N ASP A 71 -19.61 -6.10 -10.22
CA ASP A 71 -20.27 -5.59 -9.03
C ASP A 71 -19.35 -5.56 -7.81
N GLU A 72 -19.71 -4.75 -6.81
CA GLU A 72 -18.96 -4.61 -5.55
C GLU A 72 -18.80 -5.91 -4.76
N GLU A 73 -19.68 -6.88 -4.93
CA GLU A 73 -19.51 -8.21 -4.36
C GLU A 73 -18.24 -8.92 -4.88
N HIS A 74 -17.77 -8.56 -6.07
CA HIS A 74 -16.57 -9.14 -6.69
C HIS A 74 -15.30 -8.37 -6.32
N TRP A 75 -15.32 -7.04 -6.35
CA TRP A 75 -14.12 -6.24 -6.05
C TRP A 75 -13.94 -5.93 -4.57
N GLY A 76 -14.97 -5.98 -3.74
CA GLY A 76 -14.88 -5.73 -2.28
C GLY A 76 -13.88 -6.65 -1.56
N PRO A 77 -13.93 -7.97 -1.76
CA PRO A 77 -12.92 -8.89 -1.23
C PRO A 77 -11.49 -8.59 -1.73
N LEU A 78 -11.35 -8.12 -2.97
CA LEU A 78 -10.04 -7.74 -3.53
C LEU A 78 -9.48 -6.48 -2.85
N VAL A 79 -10.33 -5.52 -2.49
CA VAL A 79 -9.92 -4.35 -1.70
C VAL A 79 -9.40 -4.78 -0.32
N ASN A 80 -10.12 -5.68 0.37
CA ASN A 80 -9.66 -6.20 1.65
C ASN A 80 -8.29 -6.90 1.52
N GLU A 81 -8.12 -7.76 0.51
CA GLU A 81 -6.83 -8.42 0.27
C GLU A 81 -5.71 -7.41 -0.01
N VAL A 82 -5.98 -6.38 -0.80
CA VAL A 82 -5.01 -5.30 -1.09
C VAL A 82 -4.63 -4.56 0.21
N VAL A 83 -5.60 -4.20 1.05
CA VAL A 83 -5.36 -3.50 2.31
C VAL A 83 -4.56 -4.37 3.29
N GLU A 84 -4.93 -5.64 3.44
CA GLU A 84 -4.19 -6.60 4.28
C GLU A 84 -2.76 -6.81 3.76
N SER A 85 -2.58 -6.87 2.44
CA SER A 85 -1.24 -7.01 1.86
C SER A 85 -0.40 -5.74 2.05
N ALA A 86 -1.02 -4.56 1.96
CA ALA A 86 -0.36 -3.29 2.26
C ALA A 86 0.02 -3.18 3.74
N GLU A 87 -0.80 -3.70 4.65
CA GLU A 87 -0.49 -3.79 6.08
C GLU A 87 0.71 -4.69 6.34
N ARG A 88 0.77 -5.87 5.71
CA ARG A 88 1.94 -6.75 5.81
C ARG A 88 3.21 -6.08 5.29
N VAL A 89 3.16 -5.45 4.11
CA VAL A 89 4.28 -4.66 3.57
C VAL A 89 4.71 -3.57 4.57
N THR A 90 3.76 -2.84 5.14
CA THR A 90 4.04 -1.77 6.11
C THR A 90 4.72 -2.31 7.37
N ASN A 91 4.19 -3.40 7.95
CA ASN A 91 4.75 -4.00 9.16
C ASN A 91 6.17 -4.55 8.95
N ILE A 92 6.45 -5.13 7.78
CA ILE A 92 7.79 -5.59 7.41
C ILE A 92 8.72 -4.38 7.23
N THR A 93 8.27 -3.34 6.51
CA THR A 93 9.01 -2.08 6.36
C THR A 93 9.35 -1.48 7.72
N GLU A 94 8.40 -1.36 8.64
CA GLU A 94 8.67 -0.83 9.98
C GLU A 94 9.72 -1.67 10.71
N THR A 95 9.68 -3.00 10.55
CA THR A 95 10.69 -3.89 11.14
C THR A 95 12.07 -3.66 10.55
N LEU A 96 12.17 -3.48 9.22
CA LEU A 96 13.41 -3.11 8.53
C LEU A 96 13.92 -1.74 8.99
N VAL A 97 13.04 -0.74 9.09
CA VAL A 97 13.33 0.62 9.57
C VAL A 97 13.89 0.58 10.99
N ARG A 98 13.25 -0.16 11.91
CA ARG A 98 13.70 -0.35 13.30
C ARG A 98 15.06 -1.04 13.40
N LYS A 99 15.35 -1.98 12.50
CA LYS A 99 16.62 -2.73 12.46
C LYS A 99 17.71 -2.03 11.66
N SER A 100 17.38 -1.00 10.89
CA SER A 100 18.30 -0.38 9.95
C SER A 100 19.43 0.33 10.68
N ASN A 101 20.65 0.05 10.22
CA ASN A 101 21.85 0.75 10.66
C ASN A 101 22.14 2.02 9.84
N ALA A 102 21.32 2.35 8.84
CA ALA A 102 21.52 3.50 7.97
C ALA A 102 20.25 4.35 7.93
N ILE A 103 20.32 5.57 8.49
CA ILE A 103 19.17 6.48 8.55
C ILE A 103 18.62 6.79 7.15
N PHE A 104 19.50 6.92 6.16
CA PHE A 104 19.09 7.13 4.77
C PHE A 104 18.25 5.96 4.23
N HIS A 105 18.63 4.73 4.56
CA HIS A 105 17.89 3.55 4.14
C HIS A 105 16.51 3.49 4.81
N ALA A 106 16.44 3.73 6.12
CA ALA A 106 15.20 3.84 6.85
C ALA A 106 14.27 4.93 6.28
N GLN A 107 14.82 6.10 5.93
CA GLN A 107 14.08 7.20 5.30
C GLN A 107 13.55 6.82 3.92
N LEU A 108 14.38 6.20 3.08
CA LEU A 108 13.99 5.79 1.73
C LEU A 108 12.88 4.74 1.77
N MET A 109 13.03 3.73 2.62
CA MET A 109 12.03 2.68 2.82
C MET A 109 10.70 3.22 3.35
N THR A 110 10.78 4.14 4.31
CA THR A 110 9.62 4.85 4.85
C THR A 110 8.92 5.68 3.77
N ALA A 111 9.67 6.48 3.00
CA ALA A 111 9.11 7.34 1.97
C ALA A 111 8.42 6.54 0.85
N ASN A 112 9.04 5.44 0.40
CA ASN A 112 8.46 4.59 -0.64
C ASN A 112 7.20 3.87 -0.15
N THR A 113 7.19 3.42 1.10
CA THR A 113 6.01 2.77 1.70
C THR A 113 4.88 3.77 1.96
N ASP A 114 5.17 4.99 2.43
CA ASP A 114 4.15 6.04 2.56
C ASP A 114 3.56 6.43 1.21
N GLN A 115 4.41 6.57 0.18
CA GLN A 115 3.97 6.85 -1.18
C GLN A 115 3.05 5.74 -1.71
N MET A 116 3.36 4.47 -1.47
CA MET A 116 2.49 3.34 -1.80
C MET A 116 1.14 3.44 -1.10
N LEU A 117 1.11 3.71 0.21
CA LEU A 117 -0.12 3.86 0.99
C LEU A 117 -0.97 5.05 0.51
N ARG A 118 -0.34 6.16 0.13
CA ARG A 118 -1.03 7.32 -0.46
C ARG A 118 -1.68 6.96 -1.80
N CYS A 119 -0.93 6.34 -2.71
CA CYS A 119 -1.48 5.91 -4.00
C CYS A 119 -2.62 4.89 -3.82
N LEU A 120 -2.51 4.01 -2.82
CA LEU A 120 -3.56 3.04 -2.52
C LEU A 120 -4.84 3.73 -2.05
N LYS A 121 -4.73 4.67 -1.11
CA LYS A 121 -5.86 5.49 -0.64
C LYS A 121 -6.57 6.20 -1.80
N GLU A 122 -5.80 6.89 -2.64
CA GLU A 122 -6.32 7.58 -3.83
C GLU A 122 -7.02 6.61 -4.80
N THR A 123 -6.50 5.40 -4.96
CA THR A 123 -7.09 4.36 -5.81
C THR A 123 -8.44 3.89 -5.26
N VAL A 124 -8.50 3.54 -3.97
CA VAL A 124 -9.74 3.08 -3.31
C VAL A 124 -10.80 4.19 -3.28
N GLU A 125 -10.40 5.44 -3.08
CA GLU A 125 -11.30 6.60 -3.15
C GLU A 125 -11.88 6.80 -4.55
N SER A 126 -11.08 6.62 -5.61
CA SER A 126 -11.55 6.72 -7.00
C SER A 126 -12.48 5.58 -7.38
N MET A 127 -12.21 4.35 -6.92
CA MET A 127 -13.12 3.21 -7.10
C MET A 127 -14.49 3.50 -6.50
N ARG A 128 -14.54 4.12 -5.31
CA ARG A 128 -15.80 4.49 -4.66
C ARG A 128 -16.63 5.47 -5.50
N LYS A 129 -15.98 6.44 -6.15
CA LYS A 129 -16.66 7.45 -6.97
C LYS A 129 -17.32 6.82 -8.19
N LEU A 130 -16.73 5.78 -8.77
CA LEU A 130 -17.28 5.02 -9.89
C LEU A 130 -18.55 4.22 -9.53
N ASN A 131 -18.69 3.81 -8.27
CA ASN A 131 -19.82 3.01 -7.80
C ASN A 131 -21.02 3.86 -7.29
N GLY A 132 -20.81 5.17 -7.06
CA GLY A 132 -21.82 6.04 -6.41
C GLY A 132 -22.50 7.04 -7.34
N PHE A 133 -21.86 7.42 -8.44
CA PHE A 133 -22.37 8.40 -9.41
C PHE A 133 -21.95 7.94 -10.80
N ASP A 134 -22.84 8.16 -11.77
CA ASP A 134 -22.71 7.90 -13.20
C ASP A 134 -21.26 7.64 -13.65
N PRO A 135 -20.92 6.43 -14.16
CA PRO A 135 -19.57 6.09 -14.60
C PRO A 135 -19.15 6.96 -15.80
N SER A 136 -18.75 8.19 -15.49
CA SER A 136 -18.16 9.11 -16.44
C SER A 136 -16.80 8.56 -16.86
N GLU A 137 -16.50 8.70 -18.15
CA GLU A 137 -15.19 8.44 -18.74
C GLU A 137 -14.05 9.14 -17.99
N ASP A 138 -14.33 10.25 -17.31
CA ASP A 138 -13.34 10.99 -16.51
C ASP A 138 -13.00 10.27 -15.19
N ASN A 139 -13.98 9.64 -14.53
CA ASN A 139 -13.74 8.91 -13.29
C ASN A 139 -12.91 7.63 -13.54
N SER A 140 -13.11 6.97 -14.68
CA SER A 140 -12.32 5.79 -15.07
C SER A 140 -10.88 6.17 -15.42
N LYS A 141 -10.67 7.30 -16.12
CA LYS A 141 -9.33 7.85 -16.38
C LYS A 141 -8.58 8.17 -15.08
N ILE A 142 -9.26 8.77 -14.10
CA ILE A 142 -8.68 9.06 -12.78
C ILE A 142 -8.26 7.76 -12.06
N LEU A 143 -9.11 6.73 -12.07
CA LEU A 143 -8.77 5.43 -11.48
C LEU A 143 -7.53 4.81 -12.15
N VAL A 144 -7.47 4.83 -13.48
CA VAL A 144 -6.31 4.33 -14.23
C VAL A 144 -5.05 5.09 -13.86
N SER A 145 -5.13 6.42 -13.73
CA SER A 145 -3.99 7.25 -13.30
C SER A 145 -3.51 6.87 -11.90
N HIS A 146 -4.41 6.76 -10.91
CA HIS A 146 -4.05 6.38 -9.54
C HIS A 146 -3.46 4.96 -9.49
N SER A 147 -4.02 4.01 -10.26
CA SER A 147 -3.50 2.64 -10.35
C SER A 147 -2.09 2.56 -10.95
N THR A 148 -1.78 3.46 -11.88
CA THR A 148 -0.44 3.59 -12.49
C THR A 148 0.54 4.09 -11.44
N SER A 149 0.16 5.13 -10.68
CA SER A 149 0.96 5.66 -9.58
C SER A 149 1.19 4.62 -8.47
N LEU A 150 0.17 3.80 -8.15
CA LEU A 150 0.29 2.71 -7.19
C LEU A 150 1.27 1.64 -7.69
N SER A 151 1.15 1.24 -8.95
CA SER A 151 2.06 0.26 -9.58
C SER A 151 3.51 0.76 -9.58
N ALA A 152 3.72 2.05 -9.86
CA ALA A 152 5.03 2.68 -9.80
C ALA A 152 5.60 2.68 -8.36
N ALA A 153 4.79 3.02 -7.36
CA ALA A 153 5.21 3.02 -5.95
C ALA A 153 5.60 1.61 -5.46
N ILE A 154 4.83 0.58 -5.80
CA ILE A 154 5.19 -0.81 -5.46
C ILE A 154 6.48 -1.23 -6.17
N THR A 155 6.67 -0.81 -7.42
CA THR A 155 7.91 -1.07 -8.17
C THR A 155 9.12 -0.38 -7.52
N GLN A 156 8.95 0.83 -6.98
CA GLN A 156 10.01 1.53 -6.24
C GLN A 156 10.42 0.74 -4.99
N ILE A 157 9.46 0.21 -4.21
CA ILE A 157 9.76 -0.66 -3.06
C ILE A 157 10.58 -1.88 -3.50
N LEU A 158 10.14 -2.58 -4.56
CA LEU A 158 10.86 -3.73 -5.11
C LEU A 158 12.29 -3.40 -5.55
N HIS A 159 12.51 -2.22 -6.15
CA HIS A 159 13.83 -1.76 -6.55
C HIS A 159 14.70 -1.38 -5.37
N THR A 160 14.14 -0.71 -4.36
CA THR A 160 14.88 -0.35 -3.14
C THR A 160 15.39 -1.60 -2.46
N VAL A 161 14.56 -2.63 -2.29
CA VAL A 161 14.97 -3.88 -1.63
C VAL A 161 16.02 -4.66 -2.44
N ARG A 162 15.97 -4.61 -3.78
CA ARG A 162 16.95 -5.28 -4.65
C ARG A 162 18.27 -4.53 -4.83
N GLY A 163 18.27 -3.23 -4.53
CA GLY A 163 19.47 -2.37 -4.63
C GLY A 163 20.32 -2.36 -3.36
N LEU A 164 19.93 -3.16 -2.36
CA LEU A 164 20.65 -3.42 -1.11
C LEU A 164 21.61 -4.61 -1.28
#